data_AF-A0A6L2PTN4-F1
#
_entry.id   AF-A0A6L2PTN4-F1
#
_cell.length_a   1.000
_cell.length_b   1.000
_cell.length_c   1.000
_cell.angle_alpha   90.00
_cell.angle_beta   90.00
_cell.angle_gamma   90.00
#
_symmetry.space_group_name_H-M   'P 1'
#
loop_
_entity.id
_entity.type
_entity.pdbx_description
1 polymer ?
#
loop_
_entity_poly.entity_id
_entity_poly.type
_entity_poly.pdbx_seq_one_letter_code
_entity_poly.pdbx_strand_id
1 'polypeptide(L)'
;HPHATVEHVRDSPKENTFCAAFSCKVYGPFFFAEPTVTGINYLDILQLWLMSQSQEDIEDFIFQQDGAALHFHFDVRAHFSANLSGRWSG
;
A
#
# COMPACT_ATOMS: atom_id res chain seq x y z
N HIS A 1 -5.44 -35.76 -19.43
CA HIS A 1 -4.18 -35.23 -18.85
C HIS A 1 -4.50 -34.63 -17.50
N PRO A 2 -4.08 -35.20 -16.36
CA PRO A 2 -4.38 -34.59 -15.07
C PRO A 2 -3.40 -33.45 -14.84
N HIS A 3 -3.92 -32.23 -14.72
CA HIS A 3 -3.14 -31.08 -14.27
C HIS A 3 -2.85 -31.27 -12.78
N ALA A 4 -1.59 -31.49 -12.43
CA ALA A 4 -1.14 -31.50 -11.04
C ALA A 4 -0.74 -30.08 -10.64
N THR A 5 -1.43 -29.52 -9.65
CA THR A 5 -1.02 -28.27 -8.99
C THR A 5 -0.01 -28.62 -7.92
N VAL A 6 1.25 -28.20 -8.10
CA VAL A 6 2.30 -28.34 -7.08
C VAL A 6 2.36 -27.03 -6.31
N GLU A 7 1.91 -27.04 -5.06
CA GLU A 7 2.05 -25.91 -4.15
C GLU A 7 3.45 -25.96 -3.50
N HIS A 8 4.30 -25.00 -3.83
CA HIS A 8 5.61 -24.84 -3.19
C HIS A 8 5.41 -24.04 -1.90
N VAL A 9 5.58 -24.70 -0.75
CA VAL A 9 5.64 -24.02 0.56
C VAL A 9 6.98 -23.33 0.68
N ARG A 10 6.98 -22.00 0.75
CA ARG A 10 8.19 -21.19 0.89
C ARG A 10 8.48 -21.00 2.38
N ASP A 11 9.57 -21.58 2.88
CA ASP A 11 9.98 -21.53 4.31
C ASP A 11 10.62 -20.20 4.76
N SER A 12 10.62 -19.16 3.89
CA SER A 12 11.20 -17.87 4.24
C SER A 12 10.29 -17.09 5.21
N PRO A 13 10.84 -16.33 6.17
CA PRO A 13 10.05 -15.41 6.99
C PRO A 13 9.21 -14.52 6.07
N LYS A 14 7.89 -14.55 6.26
CA LYS A 14 6.97 -13.76 5.45
C LYS A 14 7.05 -12.33 5.95
N GLU A 15 7.87 -11.53 5.27
CA GLU A 15 8.03 -10.12 5.58
C GLU A 15 6.96 -9.32 4.83
N ASN A 16 6.24 -8.46 5.54
CA ASN A 16 5.30 -7.56 4.90
C ASN A 16 6.03 -6.30 4.43
N THR A 17 5.87 -5.95 3.17
CA THR A 17 6.50 -4.77 2.57
C THR A 17 5.49 -3.91 1.84
N PHE A 18 5.77 -2.62 1.77
CA PHE A 18 5.03 -1.65 0.96
C PHE A 18 5.99 -0.92 0.01
N CYS A 19 5.53 -0.66 -1.20
CA CYS A 19 6.19 0.21 -2.14
C CYS A 19 5.14 1.00 -2.92
N ALA A 20 5.52 2.19 -3.38
CA ALA A 20 4.70 3.02 -4.24
C ALA A 20 5.50 3.41 -5.48
N ALA A 21 4.90 3.23 -6.64
CA ALA A 21 5.50 3.60 -7.91
C ALA A 21 4.67 4.72 -8.56
N PHE A 22 5.36 5.80 -8.88
CA PHE A 22 4.86 6.91 -9.69
C PHE A 22 5.58 6.90 -11.04
N SER A 23 5.05 7.63 -12.01
CA SER A 23 5.65 7.71 -13.35
C SER A 23 7.09 8.24 -13.34
N CYS A 24 7.44 9.09 -12.37
CA CYS A 24 8.75 9.72 -12.25
C CYS A 24 9.65 9.15 -11.14
N LYS A 25 9.07 8.44 -10.16
CA LYS A 25 9.80 8.04 -8.94
C LYS A 25 9.20 6.80 -8.31
N VAL A 26 10.05 5.98 -7.71
CA VAL A 26 9.64 4.84 -6.88
C VAL A 26 10.03 5.13 -5.44
N TYR A 27 9.11 4.86 -4.52
CA TYR A 27 9.32 4.87 -3.08
C TYR A 27 9.28 3.44 -2.56
N GLY A 28 10.33 3.00 -1.87
CA GLY A 28 10.37 1.72 -1.17
C GLY A 28 11.66 0.93 -1.38
N PRO A 29 11.72 -0.33 -0.88
CA PRO A 29 10.72 -0.98 -0.05
C PRO A 29 10.63 -0.39 1.37
N PHE A 30 9.42 -0.29 1.90
CA PHE A 30 9.17 -0.09 3.33
C PHE A 30 8.87 -1.44 3.97
N PHE A 31 9.48 -1.74 5.11
CA PHE A 31 9.29 -3.01 5.82
C PHE A 31 8.47 -2.77 7.09
N PHE A 32 7.35 -3.48 7.23
CA PHE A 32 6.54 -3.39 8.43
C PHE A 32 7.23 -4.14 9.57
N ALA A 33 7.27 -3.53 10.75
CA ALA A 33 7.79 -4.19 11.94
C ALA A 33 6.83 -5.29 12.44
N GLU A 34 5.53 -5.09 12.24
CA GLU A 34 4.51 -6.05 12.64
C GLU A 34 4.34 -7.16 11.60
N PRO A 35 4.11 -8.41 12.03
CA PRO A 35 3.88 -9.55 11.13
C PRO A 35 2.55 -9.45 10.37
N THR A 36 1.65 -8.56 10.80
CA THR A 36 0.32 -8.38 10.21
C THR A 36 0.08 -6.90 9.92
N VAL A 37 -0.30 -6.61 8.67
CA VAL A 37 -0.78 -5.27 8.31
C VAL A 37 -2.27 -5.15 8.61
N THR A 38 -2.61 -4.06 9.27
CA THR A 38 -3.96 -3.61 9.60
C THR A 38 -4.27 -2.34 8.81
N GLY A 39 -5.53 -1.92 8.76
CA GLY A 39 -5.87 -0.64 8.15
C GLY A 39 -5.20 0.56 8.84
N ILE A 40 -4.92 0.45 10.15
CA ILE A 40 -4.32 1.53 10.94
C ILE A 40 -2.83 1.68 10.62
N ASN A 41 -2.03 0.61 10.73
CA ASN A 41 -0.60 0.73 10.41
C ASN A 41 -0.37 0.97 8.90
N TYR A 42 -1.28 0.54 8.03
CA TYR A 42 -1.26 0.95 6.63
C TYR A 42 -1.47 2.46 6.48
N LEU A 43 -2.46 3.03 7.18
CA LEU A 43 -2.72 4.47 7.17
C LEU A 43 -1.51 5.26 7.71
N ASP A 44 -0.88 4.77 8.78
CA ASP A 44 0.33 5.40 9.34
C ASP A 44 1.45 5.46 8.30
N ILE A 45 1.69 4.38 7.55
CA ILE A 45 2.69 4.37 6.47
C ILE A 45 2.32 5.32 5.34
N LEU A 46 1.06 5.39 4.96
CA LEU A 46 0.63 6.36 3.95
C LEU A 46 0.91 7.80 4.38
N GLN A 47 0.52 8.16 5.60
CA GLN A 47 0.64 9.54 6.10
C GLN A 47 2.07 9.92 6.44
N LEU A 48 2.73 9.10 7.25
CA LEU A 48 4.02 9.42 7.85
C LEU A 48 5.18 9.17 6.91
N TRP A 49 5.04 8.20 6.00
CA TRP A 49 6.14 7.81 5.11
C TRP A 49 5.89 8.15 3.66
N LEU A 50 4.75 7.77 3.05
CA LEU A 50 4.56 7.99 1.61
C LEU A 50 4.23 9.44 1.27
N MET A 51 3.20 10.01 1.90
CA MET A 51 2.70 11.33 1.56
C MET A 51 3.63 12.44 2.03
N SER A 52 4.31 12.24 3.17
CA SER A 52 5.29 13.21 3.70
C SER A 52 6.39 13.51 2.70
N GLN A 53 6.91 12.49 1.99
CA GLN A 53 7.91 12.67 0.93
C GLN A 53 7.28 12.99 -0.44
N SER A 54 6.13 12.39 -0.79
CA SER A 54 5.56 12.59 -2.13
C SER A 54 4.97 13.98 -2.34
N GLN A 55 4.48 14.65 -1.29
CA GLN A 55 3.97 16.02 -1.38
C GLN A 55 5.05 17.05 -1.72
N GLU A 56 6.32 16.78 -1.40
CA GLU A 56 7.44 17.64 -1.77
C GLU A 56 7.91 17.39 -3.21
N ASP A 57 7.76 16.16 -3.69
CA ASP A 57 8.32 15.70 -4.97
C ASP A 57 7.32 15.73 -6.14
N ILE A 58 6.01 15.61 -5.86
CA ILE A 58 4.97 15.35 -6.87
C ILE A 58 3.74 16.21 -6.57
N GLU A 59 3.47 17.20 -7.43
CA GLU A 59 2.38 18.15 -7.25
C GLU A 59 0.99 17.57 -7.59
N ASP A 60 0.90 16.70 -8.61
CA ASP A 60 -0.37 16.13 -9.07
C ASP A 60 -0.24 14.63 -9.37
N PHE A 61 -1.04 13.83 -8.68
CA PHE A 61 -1.10 12.39 -8.87
C PHE A 61 -2.50 11.85 -8.54
N ILE A 62 -2.82 10.71 -9.16
CA ILE A 62 -3.96 9.88 -8.80
C ILE A 62 -3.42 8.68 -8.05
N PHE A 63 -3.90 8.47 -6.82
CA PHE A 63 -3.49 7.33 -6.01
C PHE A 63 -4.32 6.09 -6.34
N GLN A 64 -3.66 4.97 -6.62
CA GLN A 64 -4.34 3.70 -6.89
C GLN A 64 -3.83 2.61 -5.95
N GLN A 65 -4.75 1.85 -5.38
CA GLN A 65 -4.47 0.67 -4.55
C GLN A 65 -5.34 -0.51 -5.00
N ASP A 66 -4.99 -1.72 -4.57
CA ASP A 66 -5.78 -2.91 -4.87
C ASP A 66 -6.96 -3.09 -3.90
N GLY A 67 -7.77 -4.12 -4.16
CA GLY A 67 -8.95 -4.43 -3.35
C GLY A 67 -8.68 -5.16 -2.03
N ALA A 68 -7.48 -5.10 -1.45
CA ALA A 68 -7.21 -5.74 -0.16
C ALA A 68 -8.10 -5.15 0.95
N ALA A 69 -8.59 -6.01 1.85
CA ALA A 69 -9.53 -5.58 2.90
C ALA A 69 -9.00 -4.43 3.78
N LEU A 70 -7.68 -4.39 4.01
CA LEU A 70 -7.02 -3.34 4.78
C LEU A 70 -7.04 -1.97 4.08
N HIS A 71 -7.05 -1.94 2.74
CA HIS A 71 -7.16 -0.71 1.94
C HIS A 71 -8.57 -0.09 1.99
N PHE A 72 -9.58 -0.90 2.33
CA PHE A 72 -10.96 -0.47 2.51
C PHE A 72 -11.32 -0.09 3.95
N HIS A 73 -10.34 -0.11 4.87
CA HIS A 73 -10.57 0.31 6.25
C HIS A 73 -11.18 1.72 6.30
N PHE A 74 -12.10 1.94 7.24
CA PHE A 74 -12.87 3.18 7.31
C PHE A 74 -11.95 4.42 7.37
N ASP A 75 -10.94 4.39 8.25
CA ASP A 75 -10.02 5.52 8.41
C ASP A 75 -9.14 5.77 7.18
N VAL A 76 -8.76 4.71 6.46
CA VAL A 76 -7.98 4.81 5.21
C VAL A 76 -8.81 5.52 4.14
N ARG A 77 -10.05 5.09 3.96
CA ARG A 77 -10.98 5.71 2.99
C ARG A 77 -11.35 7.14 3.38
N ALA A 78 -11.55 7.39 4.68
CA ALA A 78 -11.83 8.73 5.19
C ALA A 78 -10.64 9.67 4.90
N HIS A 79 -9.42 9.20 5.13
CA HIS A 79 -8.20 9.94 4.82
C HIS A 79 -8.09 10.28 3.32
N PHE A 80 -8.31 9.31 2.43
CA PHE A 80 -8.27 9.57 0.98
C PHE A 80 -9.39 10.48 0.50
N SER A 81 -10.60 10.33 1.05
CA SER A 81 -11.72 11.21 0.71
C SER A 81 -11.45 12.66 1.14
N ALA A 82 -10.78 12.87 2.27
CA ALA A 82 -10.46 14.20 2.77
C ALA A 82 -9.28 14.86 2.01
N ASN A 83 -8.23 14.09 1.68
CA ASN A 83 -6.97 14.66 1.19
C ASN A 83 -6.75 14.46 -0.32
N LEU A 84 -7.37 13.44 -0.91
CA LEU A 84 -7.24 13.07 -2.32
C LEU A 84 -8.61 13.06 -3.01
N SER A 85 -9.56 13.90 -2.59
CA SER A 85 -10.91 13.94 -3.19
C SER A 85 -10.85 14.03 -4.73
N GLY A 86 -11.49 13.07 -5.41
CA GLY A 86 -11.47 12.95 -6.87
C GLY A 86 -10.14 12.47 -7.49
N ARG A 87 -9.14 12.15 -6.67
CA ARG A 87 -7.77 11.78 -7.06
C ARG A 87 -7.31 10.45 -6.45
N TRP A 88 -8.25 9.55 -6.12
CA TRP A 88 -7.90 8.19 -5.69
C TRP A 88 -8.89 7.14 -6.20
N SER A 89 -8.40 5.90 -6.36
CA SER A 89 -9.19 4.71 -6.71
C SER A 89 -8.68 3.50 -5.92
N GLY A 90 -9.60 2.68 -5.42
CA GLY A 90 -9.32 1.51 -4.60
C GLY A 90 -10.60 0.80 -4.26
#